data_AF-A0A537IK50-F1
#
_entry.id   AF-A0A537IK50-F1
#
_cell.length_a   1.000
_cell.length_b   1.000
_cell.length_c   1.000
_cell.angle_alpha   90.00
_cell.angle_beta   90.00
_cell.angle_gamma   90.00
#
_symmetry.space_group_name_H-M   'P 1'
#
loop_
_entity.id
_entity.type
_entity.pdbx_description
1 polymer ?
#
loop_
_entity_poly.entity_id
_entity_poly.type
_entity_poly.pdbx_seq_one_letter_code
_entity_poly.pdbx_strand_id
1 'polypeptide(L)'
;MKSMVICLLMISAFGCTKQQNKIENSIQGNWELRKLEGGVAGLVTFQPGNGHIYQFNEGSTYRYLNNGGTAETGTYILQPSTIAGQWTLVLAGPNPAIIQVKIAGQQLVFLKAANCCDYADITFEKL
;
A
#
# COMPACT_ATOMS: atom_id res chain seq x y z
N MET A 1 -58.76 20.02 -26.17
CA MET A 1 -57.37 19.87 -26.67
C MET A 1 -56.52 19.47 -25.48
N LYS A 2 -56.23 18.17 -25.31
CA LYS A 2 -55.52 17.63 -24.15
C LYS A 2 -54.02 17.58 -24.50
N SER A 3 -53.24 18.51 -23.95
CA SER A 3 -51.78 18.47 -23.98
C SER A 3 -51.28 17.35 -23.09
N MET A 4 -50.68 16.32 -23.68
CA MET A 4 -49.98 15.24 -22.97
C MET A 4 -48.51 15.34 -23.35
N VAL A 5 -47.74 16.16 -22.62
CA VAL A 5 -46.27 16.19 -22.70
C VAL A 5 -45.73 16.48 -21.31
N ILE A 6 -45.65 15.46 -20.45
CA ILE A 6 -44.74 15.44 -19.29
C ILE A 6 -44.22 14.01 -19.17
N CYS A 7 -43.16 13.72 -19.91
CA CYS A 7 -42.38 12.49 -19.83
C CYS A 7 -40.90 12.86 -19.73
N LEU A 8 -40.55 13.66 -18.72
CA LEU A 8 -39.18 14.15 -18.51
C LEU A 8 -38.84 14.10 -17.02
N LEU A 9 -38.76 12.89 -16.48
CA LEU A 9 -38.19 12.65 -15.16
C LEU A 9 -37.55 11.27 -15.19
N MET A 10 -36.33 11.21 -14.65
CA MET A 10 -35.48 10.03 -14.47
C MET A 10 -34.48 9.76 -15.60
N ILE A 11 -33.51 10.68 -15.80
CA ILE A 11 -32.22 10.29 -16.36
C ILE A 11 -31.10 10.74 -15.42
N SER A 12 -30.35 9.72 -14.99
CA SER A 12 -28.96 9.72 -14.52
C SER A 12 -28.59 10.51 -13.26
N ALA A 13 -28.85 9.90 -12.11
CA ALA A 13 -27.90 9.94 -11.01
C ALA A 13 -27.09 8.63 -11.01
N PHE A 14 -26.30 8.38 -12.06
CA PHE A 14 -25.20 7.43 -11.96
C PHE A 14 -24.10 8.10 -11.13
N GLY A 15 -24.25 7.98 -9.81
CA GLY A 15 -23.20 8.36 -8.88
C GLY A 15 -21.94 7.60 -9.21
N CYS A 16 -20.87 8.33 -9.52
CA CYS A 16 -19.53 7.78 -9.61
C CYS A 16 -19.14 7.26 -8.23
N THR A 17 -19.32 5.97 -7.96
CA THR A 17 -18.77 5.36 -6.75
C THR A 17 -17.26 5.36 -6.91
N LYS A 18 -16.59 6.30 -6.23
CA LYS A 18 -15.13 6.38 -6.15
C LYS A 18 -14.61 5.05 -5.61
N GLN A 19 -14.12 4.17 -6.48
CA GLN A 19 -13.57 2.84 -6.14
C GLN A 19 -12.31 2.90 -5.26
N GLN A 20 -11.85 4.10 -4.92
CA GLN A 20 -10.60 4.36 -4.21
C GLN A 20 -10.58 3.76 -2.79
N ASN A 21 -11.73 3.66 -2.11
CA ASN A 21 -11.80 3.17 -0.73
C ASN A 21 -11.45 1.69 -0.56
N LYS A 22 -11.70 0.83 -1.56
CA LYS A 22 -11.49 -0.63 -1.39
C LYS A 22 -10.01 -1.02 -1.42
N ILE A 23 -9.19 -0.21 -2.09
CA ILE A 23 -7.76 -0.42 -2.31
C ILE A 23 -6.95 0.11 -1.14
N GLU A 24 -7.25 1.33 -0.69
CA GLU A 24 -6.59 1.94 0.48
C GLU A 24 -6.79 1.09 1.74
N ASN A 25 -7.94 0.44 1.90
CA ASN A 25 -8.21 -0.45 3.02
C ASN A 25 -7.34 -1.73 3.03
N SER A 26 -6.74 -2.13 1.90
CA SER A 26 -5.98 -3.39 1.83
C SER A 26 -4.61 -3.31 2.53
N ILE A 27 -3.97 -2.14 2.53
CA ILE A 27 -2.65 -1.93 3.14
C ILE A 27 -2.75 -1.44 4.60
N GLN A 28 -3.92 -0.96 5.04
CA GLN A 28 -4.11 -0.47 6.41
C GLN A 28 -3.78 -1.55 7.45
N GLY A 29 -3.16 -1.11 8.55
CA GLY A 29 -2.72 -1.95 9.65
C GLY A 29 -1.23 -1.84 9.94
N ASN A 30 -0.76 -2.71 10.85
CA ASN A 30 0.64 -2.78 11.25
C ASN A 30 1.33 -3.94 10.54
N TRP A 31 2.53 -3.71 10.05
CA TRP A 31 3.31 -4.65 9.26
C TRP A 31 4.73 -4.74 9.82
N GLU A 32 5.10 -5.88 10.36
CA GLU A 32 6.43 -6.11 10.94
C GLU A 32 7.34 -6.82 9.93
N LEU A 33 8.60 -6.38 9.84
CA LEU A 33 9.60 -6.98 8.96
C LEU A 33 9.83 -8.46 9.32
N ARG A 34 9.85 -9.34 8.33
CA ARG A 34 10.04 -10.79 8.51
C ARG A 34 11.16 -11.38 7.70
N LYS A 35 11.36 -10.89 6.47
CA LYS A 35 12.27 -11.53 5.55
C LYS A 35 12.87 -10.52 4.57
N LEU A 36 14.17 -10.68 4.30
CA LEU A 36 14.85 -10.14 3.13
C LEU A 36 15.25 -11.32 2.24
N GLU A 37 14.93 -11.28 0.96
CA GLU A 37 15.21 -12.37 0.03
C GLU A 37 15.79 -11.85 -1.31
N GLY A 38 16.93 -12.41 -1.70
CA GLY A 38 17.68 -12.05 -2.90
C GLY A 38 18.74 -10.97 -2.65
N GLY A 39 19.34 -10.51 -3.74
CA GLY A 39 20.40 -9.51 -3.70
C GLY A 39 21.62 -9.90 -2.89
N VAL A 40 22.39 -8.90 -2.47
CA VAL A 40 23.58 -9.08 -1.63
C VAL A 40 23.20 -9.58 -0.24
N ALA A 41 21.96 -9.32 0.20
CA ALA A 41 21.45 -9.80 1.48
C ALA A 41 21.27 -11.34 1.53
N GLY A 42 21.12 -12.00 0.38
CA GLY A 42 20.82 -13.43 0.33
C GLY A 42 19.45 -13.74 0.94
N LEU A 43 19.41 -14.58 1.97
CA LEU A 43 18.18 -14.86 2.73
C LEU A 43 18.41 -14.50 4.20
N VAL A 44 17.64 -13.52 4.69
CA VAL A 44 17.66 -13.10 6.11
C VAL A 44 16.25 -13.17 6.66
N THR A 45 16.07 -13.79 7.82
CA THR A 45 14.78 -13.90 8.52
C THR A 45 14.83 -13.20 9.87
N PHE A 46 13.75 -12.49 10.20
CA PHE A 46 13.63 -11.69 11.42
C PHE A 46 12.61 -12.33 12.36
N GLN A 47 12.97 -12.42 13.64
CA GLN A 47 12.07 -12.92 14.68
C GLN A 47 10.94 -11.90 14.97
N PRO A 48 9.76 -12.34 15.44
CA PRO A 48 8.73 -11.45 15.97
C PRO A 48 9.20 -10.54 17.09
N GLY A 49 8.68 -9.31 17.11
CA GLY A 49 9.08 -8.28 18.05
C GLY A 49 10.43 -7.63 17.71
N ASN A 50 10.80 -7.57 16.43
CA ASN A 50 12.04 -6.93 16.00
C ASN A 50 11.93 -5.39 15.90
N GLY A 51 10.73 -4.86 16.02
CA GLY A 51 10.50 -3.41 16.13
C GLY A 51 10.61 -2.64 14.81
N HIS A 52 10.83 -3.32 13.68
CA HIS A 52 10.76 -2.71 12.35
C HIS A 52 9.33 -2.80 11.81
N ILE A 53 8.53 -1.77 12.08
CA ILE A 53 7.07 -1.80 11.86
C ILE A 53 6.64 -0.62 11.00
N TYR A 54 5.95 -0.91 9.90
CA TYR A 54 5.12 0.09 9.21
C TYR A 54 3.69 0.04 9.74
N GLN A 55 3.17 1.20 10.15
CA GLN A 55 1.78 1.41 10.49
C GLN A 55 1.13 2.28 9.41
N PHE A 56 0.22 1.73 8.63
CA PHE A 56 -0.58 2.46 7.65
C PHE A 56 -1.97 2.73 8.23
N ASN A 57 -2.30 4.01 8.43
CA ASN A 57 -3.55 4.43 9.04
C ASN A 57 -4.60 4.77 7.98
N GLU A 58 -5.84 4.92 8.45
CA GLU A 58 -6.88 5.65 7.72
C GLU A 58 -6.44 7.10 7.44
N GLY A 59 -6.98 7.70 6.38
CA GLY A 59 -6.60 9.06 5.97
C GLY A 59 -5.20 9.17 5.34
N SER A 60 -4.67 8.07 4.80
CA SER A 60 -3.43 8.08 4.00
C SER A 60 -2.19 8.55 4.76
N THR A 61 -2.10 8.28 6.06
CA THR A 61 -0.90 8.56 6.88
C THR A 61 -0.16 7.29 7.25
N TYR A 62 1.16 7.35 7.34
CA TYR A 62 1.97 6.23 7.81
C TYR A 62 2.92 6.64 8.92
N ARG A 63 3.31 5.65 9.72
CA ARG A 63 4.41 5.72 10.67
C ARG A 63 5.34 4.53 10.42
N TYR A 64 6.65 4.77 10.39
CA TYR A 64 7.67 3.73 10.42
C TYR A 64 8.40 3.78 11.76
N LEU A 65 8.39 2.66 12.48
CA LEU A 65 9.13 2.42 13.70
C LEU A 65 10.39 1.64 13.35
N ASN A 66 11.52 2.09 13.89
CA ASN A 66 12.74 1.29 13.94
C ASN A 66 13.01 0.83 15.38
N ASN A 67 13.83 -0.21 15.54
CA ASN A 67 14.21 -0.79 16.83
C ASN A 67 14.84 0.23 17.83
N GLY A 68 15.18 1.44 17.38
CA GLY A 68 15.66 2.55 18.22
C GLY A 68 14.56 3.47 18.78
N GLY A 69 13.29 3.22 18.48
CA GLY A 69 12.15 4.02 18.95
C GLY A 69 11.92 5.32 18.18
N THR A 70 12.78 5.65 17.21
CA THR A 70 12.55 6.80 16.33
C THR A 70 11.43 6.47 15.36
N ALA A 71 10.41 7.32 15.33
CA ALA A 71 9.30 7.21 14.43
C ALA A 71 9.45 8.20 13.27
N GLU A 72 9.52 7.68 12.05
CA GLU A 72 9.31 8.48 10.86
C GLU A 72 7.81 8.52 10.57
N THR A 73 7.29 9.67 10.18
CA THR A 73 5.87 9.82 9.85
C THR A 73 5.71 10.53 8.53
N GLY A 74 4.61 10.25 7.84
CA GLY A 74 4.33 10.86 6.57
C GLY A 74 2.96 10.48 6.04
N THR A 75 2.77 10.72 4.74
CA THR A 75 1.58 10.30 4.00
C THR A 75 1.93 9.23 2.98
N TYR A 76 0.95 8.42 2.61
CA TYR A 76 1.14 7.40 1.60
C TYR A 76 0.03 7.42 0.56
N ILE A 77 0.35 7.00 -0.64
CA ILE A 77 -0.61 6.76 -1.72
C ILE A 77 -0.38 5.34 -2.23
N LEU A 78 -1.46 4.59 -2.42
CA LEU A 78 -1.43 3.27 -3.04
C LEU A 78 -2.20 3.29 -4.36
N GLN A 79 -1.51 3.01 -5.46
CA GLN A 79 -2.08 3.04 -6.82
C GLN A 79 -1.90 1.69 -7.51
N PRO A 80 -2.85 1.25 -8.35
CA PRO A 80 -2.65 0.06 -9.17
C PRO A 80 -1.36 0.16 -9.98
N SER A 81 -0.58 -0.92 -10.04
CA SER A 81 0.56 -1.03 -10.95
C SER A 81 0.09 -1.46 -12.34
N THR A 82 0.94 -1.26 -13.36
CA THR A 82 0.75 -1.84 -14.69
C THR A 82 0.92 -3.37 -14.68
N ILE A 83 1.53 -3.92 -13.63
CA ILE A 83 1.68 -5.36 -13.44
C ILE A 83 0.54 -5.88 -12.56
N ALA A 84 -0.21 -6.86 -13.07
CA ALA A 84 -1.32 -7.47 -12.35
C ALA A 84 -0.87 -8.03 -10.99
N GLY A 85 -1.65 -7.73 -9.94
CA GLY A 85 -1.35 -8.14 -8.57
C GLY A 85 -0.26 -7.32 -7.87
N GLN A 86 0.22 -6.24 -8.49
CA GLN A 86 1.14 -5.29 -7.88
C GLN A 86 0.51 -3.91 -7.73
N TRP A 87 1.08 -3.13 -6.82
CA TRP A 87 0.69 -1.76 -6.51
C TRP A 87 1.92 -0.88 -6.48
N THR A 88 1.76 0.40 -6.79
CA THR A 88 2.75 1.43 -6.52
C THR A 88 2.41 2.08 -5.19
N LEU A 89 3.29 1.91 -4.21
CA LEU A 89 3.25 2.60 -2.92
C LEU A 89 4.17 3.82 -3.00
N VAL A 90 3.59 5.01 -2.83
CA VAL A 90 4.34 6.25 -2.70
C VAL A 90 4.33 6.64 -1.23
N LEU A 91 5.51 6.77 -0.63
CA LEU A 91 5.71 7.30 0.72
C LEU A 91 6.20 8.74 0.60
N ALA A 92 5.47 9.67 1.19
CA ALA A 92 5.86 11.08 1.30
C ALA A 92 6.12 11.40 2.77
N GLY A 93 7.39 11.47 3.14
CA GLY A 93 7.86 11.75 4.51
C GLY A 93 9.34 12.14 4.50
N PRO A 94 10.05 12.03 5.63
CA PRO A 94 11.48 12.35 5.72
C PRO A 94 12.35 11.61 4.71
N ASN A 95 11.99 10.36 4.41
CA ASN A 95 12.62 9.52 3.40
C ASN A 95 11.58 9.14 2.33
N PRO A 96 11.34 10.01 1.34
CA PRO A 96 10.33 9.75 0.32
C PRO A 96 10.75 8.58 -0.57
N ALA A 97 9.80 7.74 -0.95
CA ALA A 97 10.06 6.55 -1.76
C ALA A 97 8.88 6.22 -2.68
N ILE A 98 9.18 5.63 -3.85
CA ILE A 98 8.18 5.05 -4.75
C ILE A 98 8.56 3.57 -4.93
N ILE A 99 7.68 2.68 -4.50
CA ILE A 99 7.99 1.27 -4.30
C ILE A 99 6.92 0.43 -5.01
N GLN A 100 7.33 -0.58 -5.78
CA GLN A 100 6.39 -1.61 -6.24
C GLN A 100 6.15 -2.60 -5.11
N VAL A 101 4.88 -2.88 -4.80
CA VAL A 101 4.51 -3.77 -3.70
C VAL A 101 3.52 -4.83 -4.12
N LYS A 102 3.57 -5.99 -3.45
CA LYS A 102 2.51 -7.00 -3.48
C LYS A 102 1.84 -7.05 -2.12
N ILE A 103 0.51 -7.17 -2.13
CA ILE A 103 -0.29 -7.34 -0.92
C ILE A 103 -1.13 -8.59 -1.13
N ALA A 104 -0.89 -9.62 -0.31
CA ALA A 104 -1.59 -10.89 -0.38
C ALA A 104 -1.82 -11.45 1.03
N GLY A 105 -3.09 -11.43 1.47
CA GLY A 105 -3.46 -11.90 2.80
C GLY A 105 -2.72 -11.14 3.91
N GLN A 106 -1.86 -11.87 4.63
CA GLN A 106 -1.06 -11.32 5.73
C GLN A 106 0.34 -10.85 5.31
N GLN A 107 0.67 -10.82 4.02
CA GLN A 107 1.99 -10.42 3.54
C GLN A 107 1.94 -9.12 2.72
N LEU A 108 2.86 -8.23 3.04
CA LEU A 108 3.21 -7.03 2.28
C LEU A 108 4.65 -7.20 1.83
N VAL A 109 4.89 -7.19 0.52
CA VAL A 109 6.24 -7.36 -0.04
C VAL A 109 6.63 -6.11 -0.80
N PHE A 110 7.69 -5.44 -0.38
CA PHE A 110 8.35 -4.42 -1.19
C PHE A 110 9.28 -5.12 -2.18
N LEU A 111 8.98 -4.95 -3.45
CA LEU A 111 9.72 -5.59 -4.53
C LEU A 111 10.98 -4.78 -4.84
N LYS A 112 12.08 -5.48 -5.08
CA LYS A 112 13.28 -4.86 -5.65
C LYS A 112 12.98 -4.26 -7.02
N ALA A 113 13.71 -3.20 -7.36
CA ALA A 113 13.66 -2.64 -8.71
C ALA A 113 14.16 -3.69 -9.73
N ALA A 114 13.43 -3.86 -10.84
CA ALA A 114 13.65 -4.94 -11.80
C ALA A 114 15.07 -5.01 -12.39
N ASN A 115 15.76 -3.88 -12.44
CA ASN A 115 17.11 -3.74 -12.99
C ASN A 115 18.23 -3.79 -11.94
N CYS A 116 17.90 -3.89 -10.66
CA CYS A 116 18.91 -3.93 -9.60
C CYS A 116 18.95 -5.30 -8.94
N CYS A 117 19.95 -6.08 -9.32
CA CYS A 117 20.21 -7.40 -8.74
C CYS A 117 20.65 -7.34 -7.29
N ASP A 118 21.15 -6.20 -6.80
CA ASP A 118 21.77 -6.10 -5.47
C ASP A 118 20.76 -5.94 -4.33
N TYR A 119 19.55 -5.47 -4.63
CA TYR A 119 18.50 -5.28 -3.63
C TYR A 119 17.68 -6.54 -3.44
N ALA A 120 17.31 -6.78 -2.18
CA ALA A 120 16.42 -7.85 -1.79
C ALA A 120 14.96 -7.41 -1.86
N ASP A 121 14.06 -8.37 -2.07
CA ASP A 121 12.65 -8.18 -1.73
C ASP A 121 12.51 -8.13 -0.20
N ILE A 122 11.69 -7.20 0.29
CA ILE A 122 11.48 -6.97 1.72
C ILE A 122 10.06 -7.41 2.07
N THR A 123 9.93 -8.46 2.87
CA THR A 123 8.63 -9.01 3.27
C THR A 123 8.30 -8.60 4.69
N PHE A 124 7.11 -8.05 4.85
CA PHE A 124 6.47 -7.75 6.11
C PHE A 124 5.24 -8.65 6.30
N GLU A 125 4.95 -8.97 7.56
CA GLU A 125 3.72 -9.65 7.94
C GLU A 125 2.82 -8.76 8.77
N LYS A 126 1.51 -8.91 8.56
CA LYS A 126 0.49 -8.18 9.30
C LYS A 126 0.48 -8.65 10.76
N LEU A 127 0.43 -7.69 11.70
CA LEU A 127 0.24 -7.94 13.13
C LEU A 127 -1.24 -8.08 13.50
#